data_AF-A0A3S2UBN3-F1
#
_entry.id   AF-A0A3S2UBN3-F1
#
_cell.length_a   1.000
_cell.length_b   1.000
_cell.length_c   1.000
_cell.angle_alpha   90.00
_cell.angle_beta   90.00
_cell.angle_gamma   90.00
#
_symmetry.space_group_name_H-M   'P 1'
#
loop_
_entity.id
_entity.type
_entity.pdbx_description
1 polymer ?
#
loop_
_entity_poly.entity_id
_entity_poly.type
_entity_poly.pdbx_seq_one_letter_code
_entity_poly.pdbx_strand_id
1 'polypeptide(L)'
;MAPCAELEAEHRLLLRRYAALQARVSALCQAQRAEVLALQAEVVRLRARSMCDVSRRAWLAPAPPPWHAVWVRAQTDALWCHTACLPFGRIGATGDTCRRTQQPCAAPTDPVSEPAPPPRPTNAR
;
A
#
# COMPACT_ATOMS: atom_id res chain seq x y z
N MET A 1 23.68 -61.66 -10.35
CA MET A 1 23.59 -60.48 -11.25
C MET A 1 22.18 -59.86 -11.22
N ALA A 2 21.62 -59.58 -10.04
CA ALA A 2 20.30 -58.96 -9.86
C ALA A 2 20.24 -57.48 -9.35
N PRO A 3 21.34 -56.77 -8.99
CA PRO A 3 21.23 -55.49 -8.29
C PRO A 3 20.78 -54.31 -9.17
N CYS A 4 20.89 -54.42 -10.50
CA CYS A 4 20.53 -53.33 -11.41
C CYS A 4 18.99 -53.15 -11.52
N ALA A 5 18.24 -54.25 -11.59
CA ALA A 5 16.79 -54.21 -11.76
C ALA A 5 16.05 -53.70 -10.50
N GLU A 6 16.58 -54.02 -9.32
CA GLU A 6 16.06 -53.52 -8.04
C GLU A 6 16.28 -52.00 -7.91
N LEU A 7 17.49 -51.52 -8.24
CA LEU A 7 17.80 -50.09 -8.26
C LEU A 7 16.91 -49.31 -9.24
N GLU A 8 16.63 -49.86 -10.43
CA GLU A 8 15.70 -49.25 -11.38
C GLU A 8 14.27 -49.15 -10.82
N ALA A 9 13.81 -50.17 -10.10
CA ALA A 9 12.49 -50.19 -9.49
C ALA A 9 12.38 -49.13 -8.38
N GLU A 10 13.39 -49.03 -7.51
CA GLU A 10 13.46 -47.98 -6.48
C GLU A 10 13.52 -46.58 -7.08
N HIS A 11 14.32 -46.39 -8.13
CA HIS A 11 14.40 -45.11 -8.82
C HIS A 11 13.05 -44.68 -9.42
N ARG A 12 12.34 -45.61 -10.07
CA ARG A 12 10.98 -45.34 -10.59
C ARG A 12 10.00 -44.99 -9.48
N LEU A 13 10.08 -45.66 -8.32
CA LEU A 13 9.25 -45.34 -7.17
C LEU A 13 9.56 -43.93 -6.65
N LEU A 14 10.84 -43.57 -6.55
CA LEU A 14 11.28 -42.25 -6.11
C LEU A 14 10.80 -41.15 -7.06
N LEU A 15 10.93 -41.35 -8.38
CA LEU A 15 10.42 -40.41 -9.38
C LEU A 15 8.90 -40.20 -9.28
N ARG A 16 8.13 -41.27 -9.06
CA ARG A 16 6.67 -41.16 -8.85
C ARG A 16 6.34 -40.35 -7.60
N ARG A 17 7.06 -40.59 -6.50
CA ARG A 17 6.89 -39.82 -5.26
C ARG A 17 7.27 -38.35 -5.44
N TYR A 18 8.36 -38.08 -6.15
CA TYR A 18 8.78 -36.72 -6.47
C TYR A 18 7.75 -35.99 -7.33
N ALA A 19 7.24 -36.63 -8.39
CA ALA A 19 6.19 -36.07 -9.23
C ALA A 19 4.91 -35.76 -8.43
N ALA A 20 4.50 -36.66 -7.53
CA ALA A 20 3.35 -36.43 -6.65
C ALA A 20 3.57 -35.26 -5.68
N LEU A 21 4.77 -35.13 -5.13
CA LEU A 21 5.15 -34.01 -4.27
C LEU A 21 5.15 -32.69 -5.07
N GLN A 22 5.77 -32.69 -6.24
CA GLN A 22 5.83 -31.51 -7.12
C GLN A 22 4.42 -31.04 -7.51
N ALA A 23 3.51 -31.96 -7.84
CA ALA A 23 2.12 -31.62 -8.14
C ALA A 23 1.43 -30.97 -6.93
N ARG A 24 1.63 -31.52 -5.73
CA ARG A 24 1.05 -30.99 -4.49
C ARG A 24 1.56 -29.59 -4.14
N VAL A 25 2.87 -29.40 -4.21
CA VAL A 25 3.51 -28.09 -3.95
C VAL A 25 3.05 -27.07 -4.99
N SER A 26 2.98 -27.45 -6.26
CA SER A 26 2.49 -26.57 -7.33
C SER A 26 1.05 -26.13 -7.07
N ALA A 27 0.17 -27.05 -6.65
CA ALA A 27 -1.21 -26.72 -6.29
C ALA A 27 -1.29 -25.77 -5.08
N LEU A 28 -0.47 -25.97 -4.06
CA LEU A 28 -0.39 -25.06 -2.89
C LEU A 28 0.09 -23.67 -3.30
N CYS A 29 1.13 -23.57 -4.13
CA CYS A 29 1.62 -22.27 -4.62
C CYS A 29 0.56 -21.53 -5.46
N GLN A 30 -0.20 -22.27 -6.29
CA GLN A 30 -1.28 -21.69 -7.07
C GLN A 30 -2.42 -21.18 -6.18
N ALA A 31 -2.82 -21.96 -5.18
CA ALA A 31 -3.83 -21.56 -4.20
C ALA A 31 -3.39 -20.31 -3.42
N GLN A 32 -2.15 -20.29 -2.92
CA GLN A 32 -1.60 -19.14 -2.20
C GLN A 32 -1.55 -17.89 -3.09
N ARG A 33 -1.17 -18.04 -4.36
CA ARG A 33 -1.15 -16.92 -5.31
C ARG A 33 -2.56 -16.36 -5.54
N ALA A 34 -3.56 -17.23 -5.66
CA ALA A 34 -4.95 -16.80 -5.82
C ALA A 34 -5.46 -16.02 -4.59
N GLU A 35 -5.14 -16.48 -3.38
CA GLU A 35 -5.47 -15.78 -2.14
C GLU A 35 -4.80 -14.41 -2.04
N VAL A 36 -3.51 -14.33 -2.36
CA VAL A 36 -2.77 -13.05 -2.38
C VAL A 36 -3.43 -12.06 -3.35
N LEU A 37 -3.81 -12.51 -4.55
CA LEU A 37 -4.49 -11.64 -5.52
C LEU A 37 -5.88 -11.18 -5.02
N ALA A 38 -6.63 -12.07 -4.38
CA ALA A 38 -7.93 -11.73 -3.80
C ALA A 38 -7.80 -10.69 -2.67
N LEU A 39 -6.82 -10.88 -1.77
CA LEU A 39 -6.54 -9.93 -0.69
C LEU A 39 -6.05 -8.59 -1.24
N GLN A 40 -5.21 -8.58 -2.28
CA GLN A 40 -4.78 -7.35 -2.93
C GLN A 40 -5.97 -6.58 -3.52
N ALA A 41 -6.89 -7.27 -4.20
CA ALA A 41 -8.11 -6.66 -4.73
C ALA A 41 -8.99 -6.09 -3.61
N GLU A 42 -9.14 -6.81 -2.49
CA GLU A 42 -9.90 -6.34 -1.34
C GLU A 42 -9.27 -5.12 -0.67
N VAL A 43 -7.94 -5.09 -0.52
CA VAL A 43 -7.21 -3.91 -0.03
C VAL A 43 -7.43 -2.70 -0.92
N VAL A 44 -7.39 -2.87 -2.25
CA VAL A 44 -7.66 -1.79 -3.19
C VAL A 44 -9.10 -1.28 -3.04
N ARG A 45 -10.08 -2.19 -2.90
CA ARG A 45 -11.48 -1.84 -2.69
C ARG A 45 -11.70 -1.06 -1.38
N LEU A 46 -11.12 -1.54 -0.28
CA LEU A 46 -11.22 -0.87 1.02
C LEU A 46 -10.54 0.49 1.03
N ARG A 47 -9.38 0.62 0.36
CA ARG A 47 -8.71 1.90 0.16
C ARG A 47 -9.58 2.88 -0.62
N ALA A 48 -10.20 2.43 -1.72
CA ALA A 48 -11.11 3.26 -2.50
C ALA A 48 -12.29 3.76 -1.65
N ARG A 49 -12.92 2.87 -0.87
CA ARG A 49 -14.00 3.23 0.06
C ARG A 49 -13.56 4.27 1.09
N SER A 50 -12.40 4.06 1.72
CA SER A 50 -11.83 4.99 2.71
C SER A 50 -11.56 6.37 2.09
N MET A 51 -10.98 6.41 0.88
CA MET A 51 -10.78 7.67 0.15
C MET A 51 -12.11 8.38 -0.10
N CYS A 52 -13.14 7.70 -0.59
CA CYS A 52 -14.46 8.29 -0.80
C CYS A 52 -15.07 8.83 0.50
N ASP A 53 -14.96 8.10 1.61
CA ASP A 53 -15.48 8.51 2.91
C ASP A 53 -14.75 9.75 3.44
N VAL A 54 -13.41 9.78 3.36
CA VAL A 54 -12.60 10.95 3.74
C VAL A 54 -12.92 12.14 2.84
N SER A 55 -12.97 11.95 1.53
CA SER A 55 -13.35 13.01 0.58
C SER A 55 -14.73 13.56 0.91
N ARG A 56 -15.74 12.71 1.14
CA ARG A 56 -17.09 13.13 1.51
C ARG A 56 -17.08 13.98 2.79
N ARG A 57 -16.35 13.56 3.83
CA ARG A 57 -16.23 14.34 5.08
C ARG A 57 -15.57 15.69 4.84
N ALA A 58 -14.50 15.73 4.03
CA ALA A 58 -13.82 16.97 3.68
C ALA A 58 -14.73 17.94 2.89
N TRP A 59 -15.55 17.42 1.97
CA TRP A 59 -16.52 18.21 1.21
C TRP A 59 -17.63 18.81 2.08
N LEU A 60 -18.06 18.10 3.13
CA LEU A 60 -19.09 18.56 4.06
C LEU A 60 -18.52 19.42 5.20
N ALA A 61 -17.21 19.45 5.38
CA ALA A 61 -16.58 20.21 6.43
C ALA A 61 -16.69 21.72 6.14
N PRO A 62 -16.93 22.56 7.16
CA PRO A 62 -16.83 24.00 7.00
C PRO A 62 -15.41 24.37 6.56
N ALA A 63 -15.29 25.44 5.77
CA ALA A 63 -13.99 25.93 5.32
C ALA A 63 -13.08 26.18 6.54
N PRO A 64 -11.81 25.70 6.51
CA PRO A 64 -10.90 25.96 7.61
C PRO A 64 -10.68 27.47 7.75
N PRO A 65 -10.50 27.98 8.98
CA PRO A 65 -10.22 29.39 9.16
C PRO A 65 -8.91 29.77 8.43
N PRO A 66 -8.74 31.04 8.01
CA PRO A 66 -7.65 31.45 7.12
C PRO A 66 -6.25 31.10 7.65
N TRP A 67 -6.06 31.17 8.98
CA TRP A 67 -4.80 30.86 9.65
C TRP A 67 -4.45 29.36 9.63
N HIS A 68 -5.42 28.48 9.36
CA HIS A 68 -5.25 27.02 9.30
C HIS A 68 -5.20 26.48 7.87
N ALA A 69 -5.71 27.23 6.89
CA ALA A 69 -5.81 26.81 5.50
C ALA A 69 -4.45 26.47 4.84
N VAL A 70 -3.37 27.17 5.20
CA VAL A 70 -2.01 26.90 4.70
C VAL A 70 -1.50 25.55 5.21
N TRP A 71 -1.75 25.24 6.49
CA TRP A 71 -1.36 23.97 7.10
C TRP A 71 -2.15 22.79 6.49
N VAL A 72 -3.47 22.94 6.33
CA VAL A 72 -4.31 21.90 5.69
C VAL A 72 -3.83 21.59 4.27
N ARG A 73 -3.44 22.62 3.51
CA ARG A 73 -2.89 22.44 2.16
C ARG A 73 -1.55 21.69 2.19
N ALA A 74 -0.62 22.09 3.07
CA ALA A 74 0.66 21.41 3.23
C ALA A 74 0.50 19.93 3.64
N GLN A 75 -0.40 19.62 4.57
CA GLN A 75 -0.71 18.25 4.99
C GLN A 75 -1.33 17.43 3.85
N THR A 76 -2.23 18.03 3.08
CA THR A 76 -2.84 17.37 1.92
C THR A 76 -1.80 17.05 0.84
N ASP A 77 -0.87 17.97 0.59
CA ASP A 77 0.23 17.78 -0.37
C ASP A 77 1.18 16.66 0.09
N ALA A 78 1.52 16.62 1.39
CA ALA A 78 2.34 15.56 1.98
C ALA A 78 1.66 14.18 1.87
N LEU A 79 0.36 14.09 2.19
CA LEU A 79 -0.40 12.86 2.12
C LEU A 79 -0.57 12.37 0.67
N TRP A 80 -0.81 13.30 -0.26
CA TRP A 80 -0.84 13.01 -1.69
C TRP A 80 0.49 12.40 -2.16
N CYS A 81 1.61 13.03 -1.82
CA CYS A 81 2.93 12.55 -2.23
C CYS A 81 3.29 11.21 -1.58
N HIS A 82 2.95 11.01 -0.30
CA HIS A 82 3.20 9.75 0.39
C HIS A 82 2.44 8.58 -0.27
N THR A 83 1.18 8.79 -0.62
CA THR A 83 0.34 7.75 -1.24
C THR A 83 0.64 7.56 -2.73
N ALA A 84 1.00 8.63 -3.44
CA ALA A 84 1.35 8.60 -4.86
C ALA A 84 2.70 7.93 -5.13
N CYS A 85 3.63 7.93 -4.18
CA CYS A 85 4.94 7.28 -4.29
C CYS A 85 4.91 5.77 -3.92
N LEU A 86 3.75 5.21 -3.56
CA LEU A 86 3.63 3.78 -3.25
C LEU A 86 3.82 2.90 -4.51
N PRO A 87 4.37 1.68 -4.34
CA PRO A 87 4.78 0.82 -5.45
C PRO A 87 3.63 0.37 -6.37
N PHE A 88 2.39 0.40 -5.92
CA PHE A 88 1.24 -0.14 -6.65
C PHE A 88 0.57 0.84 -7.63
N GLY A 89 1.26 1.90 -8.05
CA GLY A 89 0.71 2.74 -9.13
C GLY A 89 1.54 3.93 -9.57
N ARG A 90 2.42 4.50 -8.73
CA ARG A 90 3.22 5.70 -9.06
C ARG A 90 2.44 6.82 -9.80
N ILE A 91 1.12 6.89 -9.64
CA ILE A 91 0.22 7.71 -10.49
C ILE A 91 0.50 9.22 -10.31
N GLY A 92 1.07 9.59 -9.16
CA GLY A 92 1.49 10.96 -8.87
C GLY A 92 3.01 11.13 -8.70
N ALA A 93 3.82 10.19 -9.17
CA ALA A 93 5.29 10.29 -9.14
C ALA A 93 5.85 10.52 -10.56
N THR A 94 6.92 11.31 -10.66
CA THR A 94 7.73 11.47 -11.86
C THR A 94 9.14 10.95 -11.55
N GLY A 95 9.43 9.70 -11.93
CA GLY A 95 10.66 9.03 -11.49
C GLY A 95 10.63 8.79 -9.98
N ASP A 96 11.60 9.35 -9.26
CA ASP A 96 11.73 9.23 -7.80
C ASP A 96 11.25 10.46 -7.04
N THR A 97 10.51 11.37 -7.68
CA THR A 97 9.93 12.55 -7.03
C THR A 97 8.42 12.61 -7.16
N CYS A 98 7.75 13.22 -6.19
CA CYS A 98 6.33 13.51 -6.26
C CYS A 98 6.05 14.62 -7.29
N ARG A 99 5.11 14.39 -8.21
CA ARG A 99 4.76 15.35 -9.26
C ARG A 99 4.21 16.68 -8.73
N ARG A 100 3.58 16.65 -7.56
CA ARG A 100 2.87 17.80 -6.97
C ARG A 100 3.80 18.75 -6.19
N THR A 101 4.75 18.20 -5.43
CA THR A 101 5.67 18.98 -4.59
C THR A 101 7.11 18.98 -5.10
N GLN A 102 7.42 18.15 -6.10
CA GLN A 102 8.77 17.85 -6.59
C GLN A 102 9.74 17.30 -5.52
N GLN A 103 9.23 16.90 -4.35
CA GLN A 103 10.04 16.29 -3.30
C GLN A 103 10.35 14.83 -3.61
N PRO A 104 11.50 14.30 -3.17
CA PRO A 104 11.84 12.89 -3.34
C PRO A 104 10.79 11.99 -2.67
N CYS A 105 10.50 10.87 -3.31
CA CYS A 105 9.68 9.78 -2.79
C CYS A 105 10.42 9.02 -1.66
N ALA A 106 10.83 9.75 -0.62
CA ALA A 106 11.35 9.19 0.63
C ALA A 106 10.33 9.46 1.75
N ALA A 107 10.37 8.63 2.80
CA ALA A 107 9.48 8.74 3.95
C ALA A 107 9.44 10.19 4.46
N PRO A 108 8.25 10.73 4.79
CA PRO A 108 8.14 12.12 5.22
C PRO A 108 9.00 12.34 6.47
N THR A 109 9.93 13.28 6.37
CA THR A 109 10.62 13.89 7.51
C THR A 109 9.61 14.74 8.26
N ASP A 110 9.21 14.24 9.43
CA ASP A 110 8.36 14.84 10.46
C ASP A 110 6.98 15.38 10.05
N PRO A 111 5.91 15.07 10.81
CA PRO A 111 4.61 15.70 10.58
C PRO A 111 4.73 17.22 10.77
N VAL A 112 4.24 18.00 9.80
CA VAL A 112 4.18 19.46 9.92
C VAL A 112 3.35 19.81 11.16
N SER A 113 3.99 20.43 12.16
CA SER A 113 3.33 20.85 13.39
C SER A 113 2.12 21.74 13.12
N GLU A 114 1.00 21.44 13.77
CA GLU A 114 -0.23 22.22 13.64
C GLU A 114 -0.01 23.64 14.18
N PRO A 115 -0.38 24.70 13.44
CA PRO A 115 -0.25 26.07 13.92
C PRO A 115 -1.21 26.30 15.08
N ALA A 116 -0.71 26.93 16.15
CA ALA A 116 -1.55 27.31 17.28
C ALA A 116 -2.62 28.34 16.83
N PRO A 117 -3.85 28.25 17.35
CA PRO A 117 -4.87 29.25 17.08
C PRO A 117 -4.41 30.63 17.57
N PRO A 118 -4.72 31.72 16.85
CA PRO A 118 -4.40 33.06 17.31
C PRO A 118 -5.10 33.36 18.65
N PRO A 119 -4.47 34.15 19.55
CA PRO A 119 -5.08 34.50 20.82
C PRO A 119 -6.42 35.21 20.59
N ARG A 120 -7.46 34.83 21.36
CA ARG A 120 -8.75 35.53 21.31
C ARG A 120 -8.54 36.98 21.74
N PRO A 121 -9.10 37.98 21.03
CA PRO A 121 -9.04 39.35 21.50
C PRO A 121 -9.73 39.43 22.86
N THR A 122 -8.96 39.74 23.89
CA THR A 122 -9.49 40.11 25.19
C THR A 122 -10.20 41.45 25.00
N ASN A 123 -11.53 41.45 25.08
CA ASN A 123 -12.30 42.68 25.15
C ASN A 123 -11.87 43.43 26.41
N ALA A 124 -10.91 44.33 26.27
CA ALA A 124 -10.58 45.33 27.28
C ALA A 124 -11.77 46.29 27.34
N ARG A 125 -12.52 46.20 28.44
CA ARG A 125 -13.59 47.13 28.82
C ARG A 125 -12.99 48.40 29.40
#